data_AF-D3G064-F1
#
_entry.id   AF-D3G064-F1
#
_cell.length_a   1.000
_cell.length_b   1.000
_cell.length_c   1.000
_cell.angle_alpha   90.00
_cell.angle_beta   90.00
_cell.angle_gamma   90.00
#
_symmetry.space_group_name_H-M   'P 1'
#
loop_
_entity.id
_entity.type
_entity.pdbx_description
1 polymer ?
#
loop_
_entity_poly.entity_id
_entity_poly.type
_entity_poly.pdbx_seq_one_letter_code
_entity_poly.pdbx_strand_id
1 'polypeptide(L)'
;MIKTEPAYRKALEKLKEDNVFIEKQKKTLQEMGLTGEQVEKALQPAISFHEQLKEEVAYYERIKRGEFDTMINLHQLGKTLIAYRIYTGLSQQELAARLGVSPSQVSRDERNEYCGATLERLQQVMEAMRMVSKTEIQSGDLLLA
;
A
#
# COMPACT_ATOMS: atom_id res chain seq x y z
N MET A 1 3.12 -0.52 -0.95
CA MET A 1 1.77 -0.53 -0.34
C MET A 1 1.49 -1.89 0.27
N ILE A 2 0.82 -1.92 1.41
CA ILE A 2 0.23 -3.15 1.97
C ILE A 2 -0.96 -3.59 1.11
N LYS A 3 -0.98 -4.86 0.69
CA LYS A 3 -1.96 -5.39 -0.27
C LYS A 3 -2.97 -6.37 0.34
N THR A 4 -2.69 -6.90 1.52
CA THR A 4 -3.49 -7.99 2.13
C THR A 4 -3.72 -7.77 3.62
N GLU A 5 -4.81 -8.32 4.14
CA GLU A 5 -5.13 -8.27 5.57
C GLU A 5 -4.05 -8.92 6.45
N PRO A 6 -3.46 -10.09 6.11
CA PRO A 6 -2.34 -10.63 6.89
C PRO A 6 -1.10 -9.72 6.90
N ALA A 7 -0.77 -9.08 5.76
CA ALA A 7 0.33 -8.14 5.70
C ALA A 7 0.07 -6.88 6.54
N TYR A 8 -1.18 -6.39 6.56
CA TYR A 8 -1.61 -5.29 7.42
C TYR A 8 -1.44 -5.62 8.90
N ARG A 9 -1.91 -6.79 9.34
CA ARG A 9 -1.77 -7.22 10.75
C ARG A 9 -0.30 -7.33 11.15
N LYS A 10 0.52 -7.93 10.30
CA LYS A 10 1.97 -8.01 10.52
C LYS A 10 2.64 -6.64 10.59
N ALA A 11 2.20 -5.69 9.76
CA ALA A 11 2.70 -4.32 9.79
C ALA A 11 2.36 -3.62 11.13
N LEU A 12 1.15 -3.81 11.66
CA LEU A 12 0.76 -3.26 12.96
C LEU A 12 1.60 -3.84 14.11
N GLU A 13 1.87 -5.14 14.09
CA GLU A 13 2.76 -5.78 15.06
C GLU A 13 4.19 -5.21 14.96
N LYS A 14 4.71 -5.10 13.73
CA LYS A 14 6.04 -4.56 13.47
C LYS A 14 6.20 -3.11 13.93
N LEU A 15 5.20 -2.25 13.74
CA LEU A 15 5.23 -0.87 14.24
C LEU A 15 5.36 -0.81 15.77
N LYS A 16 4.72 -1.73 16.51
CA LYS A 16 4.85 -1.81 17.97
C LYS A 16 6.26 -2.26 18.36
N GLU A 17 6.80 -3.26 17.68
CA GLU A 17 8.15 -3.75 17.91
C GLU A 17 9.21 -2.69 17.62
N ASP A 18 9.05 -1.94 16.53
CA ASP A 18 9.99 -0.90 16.11
C ASP A 18 10.06 0.24 17.14
N ASN A 19 8.93 0.65 17.71
CA ASN A 19 8.90 1.64 18.79
C ASN A 19 9.70 1.18 20.02
N VAL A 20 9.49 -0.07 20.45
CA VAL A 20 10.24 -0.64 21.59
C VAL A 20 11.73 -0.75 21.27
N PHE A 21 12.07 -1.16 20.05
CA PHE A 21 13.45 -1.29 19.59
C PHE A 21 14.16 0.07 19.54
N ILE A 22 13.55 1.08 18.92
CA ILE A 22 14.12 2.43 18.79
C ILE A 22 14.38 3.03 20.16
N GLU A 23 13.43 2.94 21.09
CA GLU A 23 13.60 3.45 22.46
C GLU A 23 14.70 2.72 23.24
N LYS A 24 14.79 1.39 23.09
CA LYS A 24 15.88 0.62 23.70
C LYS A 24 17.25 1.03 23.14
N GLN A 25 17.37 1.15 21.82
CA GLN A 25 18.62 1.54 21.17
C GLN A 25 19.04 2.96 21.57
N LYS A 26 18.08 3.88 21.65
CA LYS A 26 18.32 5.25 22.12
C LYS A 26 18.96 5.28 23.50
N LYS A 27 18.41 4.52 24.46
CA LYS A 27 18.96 4.42 25.83
C LYS A 27 20.37 3.84 25.83
N THR A 28 20.59 2.74 25.12
CA THR A 28 21.93 2.11 25.02
C THR A 28 22.97 3.09 24.48
N LEU A 29 22.64 3.83 23.41
CA LEU A 29 23.57 4.80 22.82
C LEU A 29 23.86 5.98 23.77
N GLN A 30 22.86 6.43 24.53
CA GLN A 30 23.05 7.46 25.56
C GLN A 30 23.94 6.97 26.72
N GLU A 31 23.74 5.73 27.18
CA GLU A 31 24.57 5.10 28.22
C GLU A 31 26.02 4.90 27.76
N MET A 32 26.24 4.72 26.45
CA MET A 32 27.58 4.70 25.84
C MET A 32 28.23 6.10 25.74
N GLY A 33 27.55 7.16 26.19
CA GLY A 33 28.09 8.52 26.23
C GLY A 33 28.03 9.26 24.89
N LEU A 34 27.24 8.79 23.92
CA LEU A 34 27.05 9.50 22.66
C LEU A 34 26.27 10.81 22.88
N THR A 35 26.60 11.83 22.08
CA THR A 35 25.85 13.09 22.08
C THR A 35 24.46 12.91 21.46
N GLY A 36 23.52 13.81 21.76
CA GLY A 36 22.17 13.76 21.19
C GLY A 36 22.16 13.69 19.66
N GLU A 37 23.03 14.46 19.00
CA GLU A 37 23.16 14.47 17.54
C GLU A 37 23.68 13.13 16.99
N GLN A 38 24.65 12.50 17.68
CA GLN A 38 25.17 11.19 17.28
C GLN A 38 24.12 10.09 17.45
N VAL A 39 23.34 10.14 18.53
CA VAL A 39 22.23 9.22 18.79
C VAL A 39 21.15 9.37 17.71
N GLU A 40 20.74 10.60 17.40
CA GLU A 40 19.75 10.88 16.35
C GLU A 40 20.20 10.35 14.99
N LYS A 41 21.43 10.68 14.58
CA LYS A 41 22.01 10.21 13.31
C LYS A 41 22.08 8.68 13.23
N ALA A 42 22.39 8.01 14.35
CA ALA A 42 22.44 6.55 14.41
C ALA A 42 21.04 5.91 14.31
N LEU A 43 20.01 6.54 14.88
CA LEU A 43 18.63 6.04 14.87
C LEU A 43 17.87 6.41 13.60
N GLN A 44 18.33 7.40 12.84
CA GLN A 44 17.63 7.94 11.67
C GLN A 44 17.14 6.86 10.69
N PRO A 45 17.93 5.82 10.33
CA PRO A 45 17.44 4.77 9.45
C PRO A 45 16.23 4.02 10.02
N ALA A 46 16.27 3.66 11.31
CA ALA A 46 15.19 2.93 11.96
C ALA A 46 13.90 3.79 12.06
N ILE A 47 14.06 5.08 12.37
CA ILE A 47 12.95 6.05 12.39
C ILE A 47 12.33 6.20 11.00
N SER A 48 13.16 6.37 9.97
CA SER A 48 12.69 6.49 8.58
C SER A 48 11.90 5.25 8.13
N PHE A 49 12.38 4.04 8.43
CA PHE A 49 11.65 2.81 8.10
C PHE A 49 10.34 2.68 8.87
N HIS A 50 10.32 3.08 10.15
CA HIS A 50 9.11 3.11 10.96
C HIS A 50 8.04 4.04 10.38
N GLU A 51 8.41 5.28 10.03
CA GLU A 51 7.47 6.24 9.46
C GLU A 51 6.97 5.80 8.08
N GLN A 52 7.82 5.21 7.23
CA GLN A 52 7.38 4.62 5.95
C GLN A 52 6.33 3.52 6.15
N LEU A 53 6.56 2.61 7.10
CA LEU A 53 5.60 1.53 7.37
C LEU A 53 4.28 2.08 7.92
N LYS A 54 4.34 3.11 8.77
CA LYS A 54 3.18 3.81 9.33
C LYS A 54 2.37 4.50 8.24
N GLU A 55 3.01 5.12 7.26
CA GLU A 55 2.34 5.68 6.07
C GLU A 55 1.63 4.58 5.27
N GLU A 56 2.25 3.41 5.06
CA GLU A 56 1.60 2.30 4.36
C GLU A 56 0.38 1.77 5.11
N VAL A 57 0.45 1.68 6.44
CA VAL A 57 -0.66 1.29 7.32
C VAL A 57 -1.80 2.31 7.22
N ALA A 58 -1.49 3.60 7.34
CA ALA A 58 -2.48 4.67 7.20
C ALA A 58 -3.16 4.64 5.82
N TYR A 59 -2.39 4.42 4.76
CA TYR A 59 -2.93 4.28 3.40
C TYR A 59 -3.87 3.06 3.27
N TYR A 60 -3.51 1.92 3.84
CA TYR A 60 -4.37 0.73 3.85
C TYR A 60 -5.69 0.98 4.57
N GLU A 61 -5.66 1.69 5.69
CA GLU A 61 -6.86 2.03 6.47
C GLU A 61 -7.77 3.02 5.75
N ARG A 62 -7.20 4.03 5.06
CA ARG A 62 -7.95 4.96 4.19
C ARG A 62 -8.71 4.19 3.10
N ILE A 63 -8.02 3.30 2.39
CA ILE A 63 -8.64 2.47 1.35
C ILE A 63 -9.77 1.61 1.95
N LYS A 64 -9.56 1.00 3.11
CA LYS A 64 -10.61 0.20 3.77
C LYS A 64 -11.88 1.01 4.07
N ARG A 65 -11.76 2.32 4.28
CA ARG A 65 -12.90 3.24 4.46
C ARG A 65 -13.51 3.73 3.14
N GLY A 66 -12.96 3.33 2.00
CA GLY A 66 -13.40 3.77 0.68
C GLY A 66 -12.84 5.13 0.29
N GLU A 67 -11.79 5.60 0.96
CA GLU A 67 -11.10 6.84 0.59
C GLU A 67 -10.06 6.52 -0.50
N PHE A 68 -10.35 6.94 -1.73
CA PHE A 68 -9.46 6.76 -2.89
C PHE A 68 -8.92 8.12 -3.35
N ASP A 69 -7.65 8.14 -3.75
CA ASP A 69 -7.06 9.31 -4.40
C ASP A 69 -7.52 9.40 -5.86
N THR A 70 -7.63 10.62 -6.39
CA THR A 70 -7.96 10.83 -7.81
C THR A 70 -6.85 10.28 -8.71
N MET A 71 -7.25 9.56 -9.75
CA MET A 71 -6.35 8.98 -10.74
C MET A 71 -6.17 9.93 -11.93
N ILE A 72 -4.93 10.25 -12.31
CA ILE A 72 -4.62 11.11 -13.45
C ILE A 72 -4.10 10.26 -14.63
N ASN A 73 -4.71 10.40 -15.81
CA ASN A 73 -4.29 9.72 -17.05
C ASN A 73 -4.09 8.19 -16.90
N LEU A 74 -4.92 7.54 -16.09
CA LEU A 74 -4.84 6.11 -15.76
C LEU A 74 -3.52 5.67 -15.08
N HIS A 75 -2.64 6.60 -14.73
CA HIS A 75 -1.50 6.29 -13.87
C HIS A 75 -2.04 5.74 -12.55
N GLN A 76 -1.41 4.70 -12.02
CA GLN A 76 -1.84 4.05 -10.78
C GLN A 76 -3.16 3.24 -10.91
N LEU A 77 -3.65 2.95 -12.12
CA LEU A 77 -4.82 2.08 -12.32
C LEU A 77 -4.64 0.74 -11.61
N GLY A 78 -3.51 0.06 -11.77
CA GLY A 78 -3.26 -1.21 -11.10
C GLY A 78 -3.23 -1.10 -9.56
N LYS A 79 -2.67 -0.03 -9.02
CA LYS A 79 -2.73 0.28 -7.57
C LYS A 79 -4.18 0.46 -7.11
N THR A 80 -5.00 1.13 -7.93
CA THR A 80 -6.41 1.38 -7.65
C THR A 80 -7.25 0.11 -7.72
N LEU A 81 -6.96 -0.83 -8.63
CA LEU A 81 -7.59 -2.15 -8.66
C LEU A 81 -7.35 -2.90 -7.34
N ILE A 82 -6.11 -2.90 -6.85
CA ILE A 82 -5.76 -3.54 -5.57
C ILE A 82 -6.47 -2.83 -4.42
N ALA A 83 -6.47 -1.50 -4.43
CA ALA A 83 -7.16 -0.71 -3.41
C ALA A 83 -8.67 -1.04 -3.38
N TYR A 84 -9.33 -1.07 -4.54
CA TYR A 84 -10.74 -1.40 -4.63
C TYR A 84 -11.04 -2.83 -4.15
N ARG A 85 -10.16 -3.80 -4.44
CA ARG A 85 -10.27 -5.16 -3.88
C ARG A 85 -10.24 -5.14 -2.35
N ILE A 86 -9.31 -4.39 -1.76
CA ILE A 86 -9.19 -4.26 -0.29
C ILE A 86 -10.45 -3.62 0.29
N TYR A 87 -10.95 -2.54 -0.32
CA TYR A 87 -12.18 -1.86 0.08
C TYR A 87 -13.40 -2.79 0.08
N THR A 88 -13.53 -3.62 -0.96
CA THR A 88 -14.63 -4.61 -1.05
C THR A 88 -14.45 -5.81 -0.12
N GLY A 89 -13.32 -5.91 0.60
CA GLY A 89 -13.02 -7.02 1.51
C GLY A 89 -12.66 -8.33 0.81
N LEU A 90 -12.52 -8.32 -0.53
CA LEU A 90 -12.22 -9.54 -1.29
C LEU A 90 -10.78 -9.98 -1.06
N SER A 91 -10.59 -11.26 -0.82
CA SER A 91 -9.28 -11.91 -0.85
C SER A 91 -8.78 -12.11 -2.29
N GLN A 92 -7.47 -12.30 -2.44
CA GLN A 92 -6.89 -12.67 -3.74
C GLN A 92 -7.44 -14.00 -4.26
N GLN A 93 -7.78 -14.93 -3.36
CA GLN A 93 -8.36 -16.22 -3.73
C GLN A 93 -9.78 -16.07 -4.27
N GLU A 94 -10.61 -15.23 -3.65
CA GLU A 94 -11.96 -14.94 -4.13
C GLU A 94 -11.93 -14.21 -5.47
N LEU A 95 -11.04 -13.22 -5.64
CA LEU A 95 -10.87 -12.55 -6.92
C LEU A 95 -10.42 -13.55 -8.01
N ALA A 96 -9.47 -14.44 -7.69
CA ALA A 96 -9.01 -15.47 -8.62
C ALA A 96 -10.15 -16.41 -9.04
N ALA A 97 -11.00 -16.83 -8.09
CA ALA A 97 -12.17 -17.65 -8.36
C ALA A 97 -13.16 -16.95 -9.31
N ARG A 98 -13.43 -15.65 -9.10
CA ARG A 98 -14.29 -14.86 -9.99
C ARG A 98 -13.71 -14.69 -11.39
N LEU A 99 -12.39 -14.65 -11.50
CA LEU A 99 -11.67 -14.53 -12.77
C LEU A 99 -11.42 -15.88 -13.47
N GLY A 100 -11.75 -17.01 -12.82
CA GLY A 100 -11.44 -18.34 -13.35
C GLY A 100 -9.94 -18.63 -13.48
N VAL A 101 -9.10 -18.01 -12.64
CA VAL A 101 -7.63 -18.17 -12.65
C VAL A 101 -7.13 -18.73 -11.30
N SER A 102 -5.84 -19.07 -11.24
CA SER A 102 -5.22 -19.48 -9.98
C SER A 102 -4.99 -18.29 -9.03
N PRO A 103 -5.04 -18.49 -7.70
CA PRO A 103 -4.68 -17.45 -6.73
C PRO A 103 -3.24 -16.93 -6.91
N SER A 104 -2.31 -17.77 -7.38
CA SER A 104 -0.94 -17.37 -7.66
C SER A 104 -0.83 -16.37 -8.81
N GLN A 105 -1.71 -16.46 -9.81
CA GLN A 105 -1.77 -15.49 -10.89
C GLN A 105 -2.19 -14.11 -10.38
N VAL A 106 -3.29 -14.02 -9.61
CA VAL A 106 -3.71 -12.75 -8.99
C VAL A 106 -2.62 -12.20 -8.06
N SER A 107 -2.00 -13.04 -7.24
CA SER A 107 -0.90 -12.61 -6.37
C SER A 107 0.27 -12.00 -7.16
N ARG A 108 0.64 -12.60 -8.30
CA ARG A 108 1.70 -12.10 -9.17
C ARG A 108 1.30 -10.79 -9.84
N ASP A 109 0.08 -10.72 -10.38
CA ASP A 109 -0.46 -9.53 -11.03
C ASP A 109 -0.48 -8.36 -10.05
N GLU A 110 -0.99 -8.56 -8.83
CA GLU A 110 -1.03 -7.52 -7.80
C GLU A 110 0.36 -7.12 -7.28
N ARG A 111 1.31 -8.07 -7.18
CA ARG A 111 2.68 -7.77 -6.74
C ARG A 111 3.33 -6.72 -7.65
N ASN A 112 3.10 -6.84 -8.94
CA ASN A 112 3.53 -5.95 -10.01
C ASN A 112 2.53 -4.80 -10.29
N GLU A 113 1.47 -4.66 -9.49
CA GLU A 113 0.46 -3.62 -9.69
C GLU A 113 -0.13 -3.64 -11.11
N TYR A 114 -0.35 -4.84 -11.64
CA TYR A 114 -0.86 -5.10 -12.98
C TYR A 114 -0.05 -4.43 -14.11
N CYS A 115 1.21 -4.03 -13.88
CA CYS A 115 2.02 -3.41 -14.92
C CYS A 115 2.21 -4.37 -16.10
N GLY A 116 1.97 -3.89 -17.32
CA GLY A 116 2.02 -4.71 -18.54
C GLY A 116 0.82 -5.64 -18.75
N ALA A 117 -0.20 -5.61 -17.89
CA ALA A 117 -1.47 -6.26 -18.18
C ALA A 117 -2.17 -5.57 -19.36
N THR A 118 -2.85 -6.36 -20.20
CA THR A 118 -3.65 -5.82 -21.30
C THR A 118 -4.87 -5.06 -20.77
N LEU A 119 -5.37 -4.11 -21.56
CA LEU A 119 -6.61 -3.40 -21.21
C LEU A 119 -7.77 -4.38 -20.94
N GLU A 120 -7.90 -5.41 -21.78
CA GLU A 120 -8.89 -6.48 -21.60
C GLU A 120 -8.74 -7.17 -20.24
N ARG A 121 -7.51 -7.49 -19.82
CA ARG A 121 -7.27 -8.10 -18.51
C ARG A 121 -7.65 -7.16 -17.36
N LEU A 122 -7.36 -5.87 -17.48
CA LEU A 122 -7.74 -4.87 -16.48
C LEU A 122 -9.27 -4.75 -16.39
N GLN A 123 -9.97 -4.74 -17.53
CA GLN A 123 -11.43 -4.73 -17.60
C GLN A 123 -12.04 -5.97 -16.93
N GLN A 124 -11.54 -7.17 -17.23
CA GLN A 124 -11.99 -8.41 -16.57
C GLN A 124 -11.85 -8.34 -15.05
N VAL A 125 -10.75 -7.76 -14.55
CA VAL A 125 -10.53 -7.56 -13.11
C VAL A 125 -11.55 -6.57 -12.52
N MET A 126 -11.80 -5.46 -13.20
CA MET A 126 -12.83 -4.50 -12.78
C MET A 126 -14.22 -5.14 -12.73
N GLU A 127 -14.60 -5.89 -13.77
CA GLU A 127 -15.88 -6.60 -13.87
C GLU A 127 -16.04 -7.66 -12.76
N ALA A 128 -15.00 -8.46 -12.52
CA ALA A 128 -15.00 -9.46 -11.45
C ALA A 128 -15.23 -8.84 -10.05
N MET A 129 -14.76 -7.61 -9.85
CA MET A 129 -14.98 -6.85 -8.61
C MET A 129 -16.26 -6.00 -8.64
N ARG A 130 -16.96 -5.92 -9.78
CA ARG A 130 -18.07 -4.97 -10.02
C ARG A 130 -17.66 -3.51 -9.80
N MET A 131 -16.41 -3.19 -10.11
CA MET A 131 -15.87 -1.84 -10.04
C MET A 131 -16.38 -1.03 -11.24
N VAL A 132 -16.87 0.17 -10.98
CA VAL A 132 -17.23 1.15 -12.01
C VAL A 132 -16.39 2.40 -11.78
N SER A 133 -15.74 2.88 -12.83
CA SER A 133 -15.03 4.16 -12.82
C SER A 133 -15.61 5.09 -13.88
N LYS A 134 -15.82 6.36 -13.51
CA LYS A 134 -16.13 7.43 -14.45
C LYS A 134 -14.84 8.19 -14.74
N THR A 135 -14.53 8.39 -16.01
CA THR A 135 -13.39 9.21 -16.44
C THR A 135 -13.91 10.52 -17.01
N GLU A 136 -13.29 11.64 -16.61
CA GLU A 136 -13.58 12.97 -17.14
C GLU A 136 -12.36 13.49 -17.91
N ILE A 137 -12.61 14.15 -19.04
CA ILE A 137 -11.56 14.69 -19.92
C ILE A 137 -11.50 16.21 -19.70
N GLN A 138 -10.32 16.72 -19.34
CA GLN A 138 -10.07 18.14 -19.10
C GLN A 138 -8.77 18.57 -19.77
N SER A 139 -8.61 19.87 -20.05
CA SER A 139 -7.34 20.41 -20.55
C SER A 139 -6.25 20.30 -19.47
N GLY A 140 -5.02 20.00 -19.87
CA GLY A 140 -3.90 19.78 -18.94
C GLY A 140 -3.63 20.98 -18.02
N ASP A 141 -3.85 22.19 -18.52
CA ASP A 141 -3.64 23.44 -17.77
C ASP A 141 -4.60 23.62 -16.58
N LEU A 142 -5.77 22.94 -16.59
CA LEU A 142 -6.73 22.95 -15.48
C LEU A 142 -6.48 21.85 -14.43
N LEU A 143 -5.76 20.77 -14.80
CA LEU A 143 -5.56 19.59 -13.94
C LEU A 143 -4.30 19.66 -13.08
N LEU A 144 -3.35 20.55 -13.43
CA LEU A 144 -2.05 20.70 -12.78
C LEU A 144 -1.91 22.01 -11.98
N ALA A 145 -2.98 22.81 -11.94
CA ALA A 145 -3.10 24.03 -11.13
C ALA A 145 -3.68 23.70 -9.74
#